data_AF-A0A7Z2SZH7-F1
#
_entry.id   AF-A0A7Z2SZH7-F1
#
_cell.length_a   1.000
_cell.length_b   1.000
_cell.length_c   1.000
_cell.angle_alpha   90.00
_cell.angle_beta   90.00
_cell.angle_gamma   90.00
#
_symmetry.space_group_name_H-M   'P 1'
#
loop_
_entity.id
_entity.type
_entity.pdbx_description
1 polymer ?
#
loop_
_entity_poly.entity_id
_entity_poly.type
_entity_poly.pdbx_seq_one_letter_code
_entity_poly.pdbx_strand_id
1 'polypeptide(L)'
;MRGYKIAKDKERRGICVSNDCGEVIGEIYKTSKRGLEKENNFLFSFRSQEVSFGIQKGRILFAAYRYSISGMEFIFKDNPLKSLLYFCVEGEVRGDAVKLEENWNKEIEVKTKKKELAVIRPFTWKTGADLSVSEDVTEDSFLFPLIVLTYFLYKVYKDETAFIDGLIEWV
;
A
#
# COMPACT_ATOMS: atom_id res chain seq x y z
N MET A 1 14.66 0.25 -13.84
CA MET A 1 13.65 0.54 -12.79
C MET A 1 13.57 2.05 -12.60
N ARG A 2 12.37 2.60 -12.48
CA ARG A 2 12.12 4.02 -12.17
C ARG A 2 11.99 4.23 -10.67
N GLY A 3 12.57 5.31 -10.15
CA GLY A 3 12.45 5.68 -8.76
C GLY A 3 11.29 6.65 -8.51
N TYR A 4 10.64 6.42 -7.37
CA TYR A 4 9.64 7.31 -6.81
C TYR A 4 9.85 7.44 -5.31
N LYS A 5 9.26 8.47 -4.73
CA LYS A 5 9.35 8.76 -3.31
C LYS A 5 8.02 9.17 -2.73
N ILE A 6 7.64 8.53 -1.64
CA ILE A 6 6.54 8.95 -0.77
C ILE A 6 7.14 9.74 0.38
N ALA A 7 6.72 10.99 0.56
CA ALA A 7 7.17 11.81 1.67
C ALA A 7 6.14 12.88 2.05
N LYS A 8 6.20 13.33 3.30
CA LYS A 8 5.46 14.54 3.71
C LYS A 8 6.04 15.75 2.97
N ASP A 9 5.19 16.48 2.29
CA ASP A 9 5.56 17.75 1.68
C ASP A 9 5.56 18.86 2.75
N LYS A 10 6.52 19.79 2.68
CA LYS A 10 6.65 20.87 3.67
C LYS A 10 5.77 22.07 3.34
N GLU A 11 5.46 22.27 2.06
CA GLU A 11 4.68 23.38 1.53
C GLU A 11 3.20 23.00 1.40
N ARG A 12 2.92 21.72 1.12
CA ARG A 12 1.57 21.16 1.04
C ARG A 12 1.21 20.42 2.33
N ARG A 13 -0.03 20.59 2.80
CA ARG A 13 -0.54 19.82 3.95
C ARG A 13 -0.91 18.39 3.51
N GLY A 14 0.08 17.56 3.21
CA GLY A 14 -0.18 16.19 2.73
C GLY A 14 1.06 15.31 2.60
N ILE A 15 0.82 14.06 2.20
CA ILE A 15 1.87 13.14 1.77
C ILE A 15 1.85 13.14 0.25
N CYS A 16 3.00 13.39 -0.37
CA CYS A 16 3.15 13.46 -1.82
C CYS A 16 3.93 12.26 -2.35
N VAL A 17 3.64 11.91 -3.60
CA VAL A 17 4.45 11.01 -4.41
C VAL A 17 5.20 11.86 -5.43
N SER A 18 6.53 11.75 -5.48
CA SER A 18 7.34 12.40 -6.51
C SER A 18 8.18 11.38 -7.29
N ASN A 19 8.51 11.68 -8.55
CA ASN A 19 9.49 10.91 -9.32
C ASN A 19 10.93 11.35 -8.99
N ASP A 20 11.90 10.69 -9.63
CA ASP A 20 13.33 11.00 -9.52
C ASP A 20 13.70 12.42 -9.95
N CYS A 21 12.89 13.06 -10.81
CA CYS A 21 13.08 14.46 -11.22
C CYS A 21 12.58 15.46 -10.16
N GLY A 22 11.97 14.99 -9.06
CA GLY A 22 11.36 15.83 -8.04
C GLY A 22 9.98 16.37 -8.41
N GLU A 23 9.42 15.96 -9.55
CA GLU A 23 8.07 16.33 -9.95
C GLU A 23 7.06 15.61 -9.05
N VAL A 24 6.13 16.38 -8.47
CA VAL A 24 5.03 15.83 -7.68
C VAL A 24 3.98 15.24 -8.63
N ILE A 25 3.81 13.94 -8.53
CA ILE A 25 2.92 13.14 -9.36
C ILE A 25 1.52 13.13 -8.78
N GLY A 26 1.38 13.01 -7.46
CA GLY A 26 0.09 13.04 -6.79
C GLY A 26 0.18 13.16 -5.28
N GLU A 27 -0.99 13.18 -4.65
CA GLU A 27 -1.15 13.42 -3.22
C GLU A 27 -1.98 12.32 -2.55
N ILE A 28 -1.63 12.00 -1.31
CA ILE A 28 -2.23 10.92 -0.54
C ILE A 28 -2.91 11.48 0.70
N TYR A 29 -4.15 11.05 0.92
CA TYR A 29 -4.99 11.49 2.02
C TYR A 29 -5.61 10.28 2.73
N LYS A 30 -5.88 10.44 4.02
CA LYS A 30 -6.85 9.56 4.69
C LYS A 30 -8.25 9.91 4.20
N THR A 31 -9.09 8.88 4.04
CA THR A 31 -10.49 9.06 3.64
C THR A 31 -11.41 8.12 4.41
N SER A 32 -12.71 8.37 4.35
CA SER A 32 -13.72 7.47 4.90
C SER A 32 -14.71 7.07 3.82
N LYS A 33 -14.88 5.77 3.62
CA LYS A 33 -15.82 5.21 2.63
C LYS A 33 -16.74 4.20 3.33
N ARG A 34 -18.02 4.21 2.98
CA ARG A 34 -19.00 3.28 3.55
C ARG A 34 -18.57 1.83 3.28
N GLY A 35 -18.59 0.98 4.31
CA GLY A 35 -18.19 -0.43 4.21
C GLY A 35 -16.70 -0.69 4.43
N LEU A 36 -15.88 0.36 4.58
CA LEU A 36 -14.49 0.25 4.97
C LEU A 36 -14.26 0.76 6.41
N GLU A 37 -13.15 0.39 7.01
CA GLU A 37 -12.75 0.84 8.35
C GLU A 37 -12.37 2.31 8.35
N LYS A 38 -12.88 3.09 9.31
CA LYS A 38 -12.84 4.56 9.24
C LYS A 38 -11.42 5.14 9.15
N GLU A 39 -10.46 4.56 9.87
CA GLU A 39 -9.10 5.11 10.01
C GLU A 39 -8.06 4.50 9.06
N ASN A 40 -8.44 3.44 8.34
CA ASN A 40 -7.54 2.58 7.56
C ASN A 40 -7.87 2.60 6.06
N ASN A 41 -8.27 3.77 5.53
CA ASN A 41 -8.44 3.98 4.09
C ASN A 41 -7.63 5.15 3.60
N PHE A 42 -7.01 4.93 2.44
CA PHE A 42 -6.14 5.90 1.81
C PHE A 42 -6.65 6.19 0.40
N LEU A 43 -6.61 7.46 0.05
CA LEU A 43 -6.95 7.99 -1.26
C LEU A 43 -5.68 8.55 -1.89
N PHE A 44 -5.36 8.12 -3.09
CA PHE A 44 -4.34 8.71 -3.93
C PHE A 44 -5.02 9.51 -5.04
N SER A 45 -4.81 10.82 -5.03
CA SER A 45 -5.27 11.74 -6.07
C SER A 45 -4.13 11.96 -7.07
N PHE A 46 -4.34 11.54 -8.31
CA PHE A 46 -3.32 11.48 -9.36
C PHE A 46 -3.94 11.76 -10.72
N ARG A 47 -3.44 12.77 -11.45
CA ARG A 47 -3.88 13.12 -12.83
C ARG A 47 -5.41 13.09 -13.03
N SER A 48 -6.14 13.80 -12.16
CA SER A 48 -7.62 13.87 -12.15
C SER A 48 -8.33 12.54 -11.88
N GLN A 49 -7.61 11.51 -11.44
CA GLN A 49 -8.16 10.24 -10.97
C GLN A 49 -8.01 10.15 -9.46
N GLU A 50 -9.01 9.54 -8.84
CA GLU A 50 -8.99 9.18 -7.42
C GLU A 50 -8.95 7.66 -7.29
N VAL A 51 -7.94 7.18 -6.56
CA VAL A 51 -7.73 5.76 -6.31
C VAL A 51 -7.76 5.50 -4.82
N SER A 52 -8.59 4.56 -4.36
CA SER A 52 -8.68 4.23 -2.94
C SER A 52 -8.20 2.83 -2.64
N PHE A 53 -7.50 2.65 -1.53
CA PHE A 53 -7.19 1.33 -0.98
C PHE A 53 -7.40 1.35 0.53
N GLY A 54 -8.16 0.40 1.05
CA GLY A 54 -8.46 0.36 2.48
C GLY A 54 -9.05 -0.95 2.97
N ILE A 55 -9.12 -1.08 4.29
CA ILE A 55 -9.53 -2.30 4.99
C ILE A 55 -11.05 -2.39 5.02
N GLN A 56 -11.60 -3.55 4.65
CA GLN A 56 -13.04 -3.81 4.73
C GLN A 56 -13.48 -4.04 6.18
N LYS A 57 -14.55 -3.36 6.59
CA LYS A 57 -15.08 -3.42 7.95
C LYS A 57 -15.64 -4.83 8.28
N GLY A 58 -15.40 -5.30 9.51
CA GLY A 58 -16.21 -6.35 10.14
C GLY A 58 -15.62 -7.77 10.12
N ARG A 59 -14.30 -7.94 10.29
CA ARG A 59 -13.69 -9.27 10.49
C ARG A 59 -12.87 -9.34 11.77
N ILE A 60 -12.89 -10.54 12.37
CA ILE A 60 -12.21 -10.86 13.64
C ILE A 60 -10.78 -11.39 13.38
N LEU A 61 -10.55 -12.05 12.24
CA LEU A 61 -9.25 -12.62 11.83
C LEU A 61 -9.07 -12.47 10.30
N PHE A 62 -7.88 -12.04 9.88
CA PHE A 62 -7.44 -11.81 8.49
C PHE A 62 -8.25 -10.75 7.73
N ALA A 63 -7.59 -9.64 7.43
CA ALA A 63 -8.17 -8.50 6.75
C ALA A 63 -8.45 -8.82 5.27
N ALA A 64 -9.53 -8.24 4.77
CA ALA A 64 -9.78 -8.08 3.35
C ALA A 64 -9.68 -6.59 3.02
N TYR A 65 -9.10 -6.28 1.87
CA TYR A 65 -8.85 -4.92 1.44
C TYR A 65 -9.56 -4.67 0.12
N ARG A 66 -10.05 -3.45 -0.08
CA ARG A 66 -10.68 -3.04 -1.33
C ARG A 66 -9.86 -1.98 -2.02
N TYR A 67 -9.37 -2.32 -3.21
CA TYR A 67 -8.67 -1.43 -4.11
C TYR A 67 -9.67 -0.94 -5.16
N SER A 68 -9.95 0.37 -5.23
CA SER A 68 -10.89 0.97 -6.18
C SER A 68 -10.20 1.98 -7.08
N ILE A 69 -10.34 1.84 -8.39
CA ILE A 69 -9.76 2.73 -9.41
C ILE A 69 -10.66 2.77 -10.64
N SER A 70 -10.94 3.98 -11.15
CA SER A 70 -11.72 4.20 -12.37
C SER A 70 -13.07 3.44 -12.40
N GLY A 71 -13.75 3.37 -11.24
CA GLY A 71 -15.03 2.66 -11.09
C GLY A 71 -14.93 1.13 -10.96
N MET A 72 -13.74 0.54 -11.09
CA MET A 72 -13.48 -0.88 -10.81
C MET A 72 -13.10 -1.09 -9.35
N GLU A 73 -13.46 -2.25 -8.81
CA GLU A 73 -13.06 -2.72 -7.48
C GLU A 73 -12.33 -4.06 -7.59
N PHE A 74 -11.23 -4.18 -6.85
CA PHE A 74 -10.44 -5.39 -6.71
C PHE A 74 -10.32 -5.72 -5.23
N ILE A 75 -10.30 -7.01 -4.92
CA ILE A 75 -10.22 -7.50 -3.54
C ILE A 75 -8.85 -8.12 -3.30
N PHE A 76 -8.23 -7.69 -2.22
CA PHE A 76 -7.01 -8.27 -1.68
C PHE A 76 -7.31 -8.87 -0.31
N LYS A 77 -6.55 -9.87 0.11
CA LYS A 77 -6.72 -10.55 1.39
C LYS A 77 -5.38 -10.89 2.00
N ASP A 78 -5.34 -10.87 3.32
CA ASP A 78 -4.24 -11.47 4.07
C ASP A 78 -4.02 -12.94 3.68
N ASN A 79 -2.76 -13.34 3.61
CA ASN A 79 -2.39 -14.74 3.51
C ASN A 79 -2.43 -15.36 4.92
N PRO A 80 -3.34 -16.32 5.21
CA PRO A 80 -3.56 -16.80 6.58
C PRO A 80 -2.33 -17.42 7.25
N LEU A 81 -1.42 -17.98 6.47
CA LEU A 81 -0.21 -18.63 6.98
C LEU A 81 0.92 -17.63 7.23
N LYS A 82 1.01 -16.60 6.39
CA LYS A 82 2.14 -15.67 6.36
C LYS A 82 1.86 -14.37 7.13
N SER A 83 0.63 -13.85 7.04
CA SER A 83 0.25 -12.57 7.66
C SER A 83 0.39 -12.54 9.18
N LEU A 84 0.46 -13.70 9.84
CA LEU A 84 0.76 -13.79 11.28
C LEU A 84 2.22 -13.44 11.61
N LEU A 85 3.14 -13.55 10.66
CA LEU A 85 4.59 -13.39 10.87
C LEU A 85 5.14 -12.13 10.19
N TYR A 86 4.61 -11.79 9.02
CA TYR A 86 5.03 -10.64 8.23
C TYR A 86 3.91 -10.22 7.29
N PHE A 87 3.96 -8.98 6.79
CA PHE A 87 2.93 -8.46 5.89
C PHE A 87 2.87 -9.30 4.61
N CYS A 88 1.73 -9.92 4.31
CA CYS A 88 1.55 -10.71 3.10
C CYS A 88 0.11 -10.65 2.62
N VAL A 89 -0.12 -9.91 1.54
CA VAL A 89 -1.45 -9.65 0.98
C VAL A 89 -1.50 -10.08 -0.48
N GLU A 90 -2.56 -10.80 -0.86
CA GLU A 90 -2.73 -11.36 -2.19
C GLU A 90 -4.08 -10.94 -2.79
N GLY A 91 -4.10 -10.72 -4.10
CA GLY A 91 -5.29 -10.35 -4.85
C GLY A 91 -5.12 -10.58 -6.35
N GLU A 92 -6.14 -10.22 -7.11
CA GLU A 92 -6.11 -10.31 -8.57
C GLU A 92 -6.49 -8.96 -9.17
N VAL A 93 -5.69 -8.49 -10.13
CA VAL A 93 -5.96 -7.27 -10.88
C VAL A 93 -6.04 -7.62 -12.36
N ARG A 94 -7.23 -7.50 -12.94
CA ARG A 94 -7.49 -7.78 -14.37
C ARG A 94 -7.00 -9.16 -14.83
N GLY A 95 -7.18 -10.20 -14.02
CA GLY A 95 -6.76 -11.58 -14.36
C GLY A 95 -5.33 -11.93 -13.93
N ASP A 96 -4.52 -10.96 -13.52
CA ASP A 96 -3.17 -11.20 -13.03
C ASP A 96 -3.16 -11.31 -11.50
N ALA A 97 -2.66 -12.44 -11.00
CA ALA A 97 -2.44 -12.63 -9.57
C ALA A 97 -1.30 -11.72 -9.09
N VAL A 98 -1.59 -10.85 -8.13
CA VAL A 98 -0.67 -9.88 -7.54
C VAL A 98 -0.47 -10.20 -6.07
N LYS A 99 0.79 -10.12 -5.63
CA LYS A 99 1.21 -10.35 -4.26
C LYS A 99 2.01 -9.16 -3.74
N LEU A 100 1.69 -8.75 -2.52
CA LEU A 100 2.33 -7.69 -1.74
C LEU A 100 2.94 -8.37 -0.51
N GLU A 101 4.26 -8.46 -0.42
CA GLU A 101 4.93 -9.28 0.59
C GLU A 101 6.12 -8.56 1.21
N GLU A 102 6.16 -8.50 2.53
CA GLU A 102 7.34 -8.07 3.29
C GLU A 102 8.42 -9.16 3.21
N ASN A 103 9.64 -8.76 2.84
CA ASN A 103 10.81 -9.62 2.82
C ASN A 103 11.63 -9.50 4.13
N TRP A 104 12.69 -10.29 4.25
CA TRP A 104 13.54 -10.34 5.44
C TRP A 104 14.23 -9.00 5.76
N ASN A 105 14.38 -8.11 4.78
CA ASN A 105 14.94 -6.79 4.96
C ASN A 105 13.89 -5.74 5.38
N LYS A 106 12.64 -6.16 5.66
CA LYS A 106 11.49 -5.29 5.96
C LYS A 106 11.11 -4.36 4.79
N GLU A 107 11.51 -4.73 3.58
CA GLU A 107 11.06 -4.09 2.34
C GLU A 107 9.82 -4.82 1.83
N ILE A 108 8.97 -4.13 1.06
CA ILE A 108 7.77 -4.73 0.49
C ILE A 108 7.99 -4.98 -1.00
N GLU A 109 7.92 -6.24 -1.39
CA GLU A 109 7.93 -6.67 -2.78
C GLU A 109 6.49 -6.69 -3.31
N VAL A 110 6.27 -6.01 -4.43
CA VAL A 110 5.05 -6.12 -5.22
C VAL A 110 5.36 -6.93 -6.45
N LYS A 111 4.72 -8.09 -6.61
CA LYS A 111 5.05 -9.03 -7.69
C LYS A 111 3.81 -9.72 -8.26
N THR A 112 3.94 -10.15 -9.50
CA THR A 112 3.05 -11.14 -10.12
C THR A 112 3.71 -12.52 -10.06
N LYS A 113 3.00 -13.56 -10.51
CA LYS A 113 3.62 -14.89 -10.72
C LYS A 113 4.85 -14.87 -11.65
N LYS A 114 4.91 -13.91 -12.58
CA LYS A 114 5.90 -13.90 -13.66
C LYS A 114 7.08 -12.99 -13.39
N LYS A 115 6.88 -11.92 -12.63
CA LYS A 115 7.89 -10.86 -12.43
C LYS A 115 7.61 -10.00 -11.21
N GLU A 116 8.69 -9.41 -10.70
CA GLU A 116 8.64 -8.29 -9.76
C GLU A 116 8.16 -7.02 -10.47
N LEU A 117 7.27 -6.28 -9.81
CA LEU A 117 6.70 -5.02 -10.28
C LEU A 117 7.31 -3.83 -9.55
N ALA A 118 7.57 -3.96 -8.25
CA ALA A 118 8.23 -2.93 -7.46
C ALA A 118 8.82 -3.46 -6.16
N VAL A 119 9.77 -2.70 -5.61
CA VAL A 119 10.23 -2.80 -4.22
C VAL A 119 9.98 -1.48 -3.52
N ILE A 120 9.34 -1.53 -2.35
CA ILE A 120 9.06 -0.39 -1.48
C ILE A 120 9.98 -0.48 -0.27
N ARG A 121 10.72 0.60 0.00
CA ARG A 121 11.67 0.72 1.10
C ARG A 121 11.21 1.78 2.09
N PRO A 122 10.46 1.38 3.14
CA PRO A 122 10.01 2.30 4.17
C PRO A 122 11.19 2.99 4.86
N PHE A 123 11.05 4.28 5.17
CA PHE A 123 12.03 4.97 6.02
C PHE A 123 11.87 4.55 7.48
N THR A 124 12.99 4.35 8.17
CA THR A 124 12.99 3.93 9.59
C THR A 124 12.51 5.02 10.55
N TRP A 125 12.91 6.27 10.32
CA TRP A 125 12.77 7.37 11.30
C TRP A 125 11.77 8.45 10.92
N LYS A 126 11.05 8.29 9.80
CA LYS A 126 10.10 9.29 9.30
C LYS A 126 9.03 8.63 8.44
N THR A 127 7.88 9.29 8.31
CA THR A 127 6.86 8.86 7.35
C THR A 127 7.37 9.04 5.91
N GLY A 128 7.29 7.97 5.14
CA GLY A 128 7.69 7.91 3.75
C GLY A 128 8.38 6.60 3.37
N ALA A 129 8.64 6.47 2.07
CA ALA A 129 9.34 5.34 1.49
C ALA A 129 9.98 5.74 0.15
N ASP A 130 11.06 5.06 -0.21
CA ASP A 130 11.53 5.03 -1.60
C ASP A 130 10.88 3.85 -2.32
N LEU A 131 10.53 4.02 -3.59
CA LEU A 131 9.91 3.01 -4.43
C LEU A 131 10.77 2.79 -5.67
N SER A 132 11.17 1.56 -5.91
CA SER A 132 11.79 1.15 -7.17
C SER A 132 10.76 0.39 -7.98
N VAL A 133 10.26 1.00 -9.06
CA VAL A 133 9.15 0.47 -9.87
C VAL A 133 9.71 -0.02 -11.21
N SER A 134 9.24 -1.17 -11.68
CA SER A 134 9.59 -1.73 -12.99
C SER A 134 9.19 -0.78 -14.12
N GLU A 135 10.00 -0.72 -15.19
CA GLU A 135 9.72 0.14 -16.36
C GLU A 135 8.42 -0.25 -17.07
N ASP A 136 8.03 -1.51 -16.96
CA ASP A 136 6.78 -2.05 -17.51
C ASP A 136 5.52 -1.54 -16.79
N VAL A 137 5.67 -0.93 -15.61
CA VAL A 137 4.55 -0.41 -14.82
C VAL A 137 4.45 1.09 -15.04
N THR A 138 3.57 1.51 -15.95
CA THR A 138 3.30 2.93 -16.22
C THR A 138 2.46 3.55 -15.10
N GLU A 139 2.59 4.86 -14.93
CA GLU A 139 1.84 5.62 -13.91
C GLU A 139 0.32 5.58 -14.13
N ASP A 140 -0.11 5.49 -15.39
CA ASP A 140 -1.53 5.40 -15.76
C ASP A 140 -2.09 3.96 -15.66
N SER A 141 -1.28 3.00 -15.21
CA SER A 141 -1.72 1.61 -15.02
C SER A 141 -2.49 1.40 -13.70
N PHE A 142 -3.18 0.27 -13.59
CA PHE A 142 -3.82 -0.19 -12.35
C PHE A 142 -2.81 -0.58 -11.25
N LEU A 143 -1.55 -0.79 -11.63
CA LEU A 143 -0.54 -1.31 -10.72
C LEU A 143 0.22 -0.19 -10.02
N PHE A 144 0.43 0.95 -10.67
CA PHE A 144 1.19 2.04 -10.07
C PHE A 144 0.53 2.62 -8.82
N PRO A 145 -0.76 3.04 -8.83
CA PRO A 145 -1.45 3.47 -7.62
C PRO A 145 -1.55 2.38 -6.54
N LEU A 146 -1.68 1.12 -6.94
CA LEU A 146 -1.67 -0.02 -6.02
C LEU A 146 -0.33 -0.10 -5.27
N ILE A 147 0.79 -0.01 -5.98
CA ILE A 147 2.15 0.00 -5.41
C ILE A 147 2.31 1.15 -4.42
N VAL A 148 1.90 2.37 -4.80
CA VAL A 148 1.95 3.55 -3.94
C VAL A 148 1.16 3.31 -2.63
N LEU A 149 -0.09 2.86 -2.74
CA LEU A 149 -0.96 2.69 -1.58
C LEU A 149 -0.59 1.50 -0.69
N THR A 150 0.16 0.53 -1.22
CA THR A 150 0.67 -0.64 -0.46
C THR A 150 1.49 -0.21 0.75
N TYR A 151 2.29 0.88 0.66
CA TYR A 151 3.04 1.42 1.78
C TYR A 151 2.16 1.72 3.00
N PHE A 152 0.96 2.25 2.78
CA PHE A 152 0.06 2.64 3.86
C PHE A 152 -0.63 1.43 4.49
N LEU A 153 -0.96 0.41 3.71
CA LEU A 153 -1.47 -0.85 4.26
C LEU A 153 -0.43 -1.56 5.12
N TYR A 154 0.83 -1.58 4.65
CA TYR A 154 1.95 -2.09 5.44
C TYR A 154 2.11 -1.32 6.76
N LYS A 155 1.95 0.01 6.74
CA LYS A 155 2.00 0.83 7.95
C LYS A 155 0.89 0.48 8.94
N VAL A 156 -0.35 0.29 8.47
CA VAL A 156 -1.46 -0.15 9.32
C VAL A 156 -1.16 -1.51 9.94
N TYR A 157 -0.71 -2.47 9.14
CA TYR A 157 -0.31 -3.79 9.63
C TYR A 157 0.74 -3.70 10.75
N LYS A 158 1.80 -2.89 10.56
CA LYS A 158 2.84 -2.73 11.58
C LYS A 158 2.33 -2.08 12.87
N ASP A 159 1.44 -1.10 12.74
CA ASP A 159 0.85 -0.43 13.91
C ASP A 159 -0.06 -1.40 14.69
N GLU A 160 -0.82 -2.26 13.99
CA GLU A 160 -1.64 -3.32 14.61
C GLU A 160 -0.80 -4.41 15.28
N THR A 161 0.28 -4.89 14.64
CA THR A 161 1.16 -5.90 15.23
C THR A 161 1.90 -5.36 16.46
N ALA A 162 2.37 -4.11 16.43
CA ALA A 162 3.05 -3.50 17.57
C ALA A 162 2.12 -3.37 18.79
N PHE A 163 0.83 -3.10 18.55
CA PHE A 163 -0.19 -3.10 19.60
C PHE A 163 -0.39 -4.50 20.20
N ILE A 164 -0.43 -5.55 19.37
CA ILE A 164 -0.59 -6.94 19.83
C ILE A 164 0.63 -7.41 20.63
N ASP A 165 1.85 -7.18 20.14
CA ASP A 165 3.08 -7.56 20.84
C ASP A 165 3.14 -6.90 22.23
N GLY A 166 2.76 -5.62 22.31
CA GLY A 166 2.66 -4.89 23.58
C GLY A 166 1.57 -5.41 24.52
N LEU A 167 0.57 -6.17 24.07
CA LEU A 167 -0.39 -6.84 24.96
C LEU A 167 0.15 -8.18 25.48
N ILE A 168 0.94 -8.89 24.68
CA ILE A 168 1.50 -10.20 25.03
C ILE A 168 2.62 -10.07 26.08
N GLU A 169 3.42 -9.00 26.03
CA GLU A 169 4.48 -8.74 27.02
C GLU A 169 3.95 -8.44 28.45
N TRP A 170 2.66 -8.19 28.61
CA TRP A 170 2.02 -7.91 29.92
C TRP A 170 1.35 -9.12 30.56
N VAL A 171 1.42 -10.30 29.94
CA VAL A 171 0.87 -11.58 30.45
C VAL A 171 2.02 -12.48 30.90
#